data_AF-A0A9E5YJT4-F1
#
_entry.id   AF-A0A9E5YJT4-F1
#
_cell.length_a   1.000
_cell.length_b   1.000
_cell.length_c   1.000
_cell.angle_alpha   90.00
_cell.angle_beta   90.00
_cell.angle_gamma   90.00
#
_symmetry.space_group_name_H-M   'P 1'
#
loop_
_entity.id
_entity.type
_entity.pdbx_description
1 polymer ?
#
loop_
_entity_poly.entity_id
_entity_poly.type
_entity_poly.pdbx_seq_one_letter_code
_entity_poly.pdbx_strand_id
1 'polypeptide(L)'
;CQYNPKIYYYFIATECGFLQQHAKELRELKGKGFVKVKFNGVEPTEVILYKNIINKIVHDFNIKNQLVSIFLNHDPEKPTRCIFFKKSCCIPQVYLQQDDYEKAFIEEKQQSEEYPNMSLKDEE
;
A
#
# COMPACT_ATOMS: atom_id res chain seq x y z
N CYS A 1 22.01 -2.88 5.88
CA CYS A 1 20.80 -2.22 5.33
C CYS A 1 20.44 -1.00 6.18
N GLN A 2 20.91 0.19 5.81
CA GLN A 2 20.37 1.43 6.36
C GLN A 2 18.98 1.63 5.75
N TYR A 3 17.94 1.59 6.59
CA TYR A 3 16.59 1.96 6.19
C TYR A 3 16.59 3.45 5.89
N ASN A 4 16.75 3.79 4.61
CA ASN A 4 16.59 5.14 4.11
C ASN A 4 15.17 5.18 3.51
N PRO A 5 14.19 5.87 4.12
CA PRO A 5 12.79 5.84 3.70
C PRO A 5 12.62 6.68 2.44
N LYS A 6 13.29 6.31 1.34
CA LYS A 6 12.85 6.71 0.02
C LYS A 6 11.73 5.76 -0.38
N ILE A 7 10.57 5.93 0.28
CA ILE A 7 9.30 5.50 -0.31
C ILE A 7 9.17 6.37 -1.56
N TYR A 8 9.60 5.84 -2.70
CA TYR A 8 9.43 6.53 -3.97
C TYR A 8 7.94 6.54 -4.27
N TYR A 9 7.28 7.65 -3.97
CA TYR A 9 5.94 7.95 -4.45
C TYR A 9 6.02 8.04 -5.97
N TYR A 10 5.73 6.96 -6.68
CA TYR A 10 5.38 7.07 -8.08
C TYR A 10 3.95 7.62 -8.16
N PHE A 11 3.82 8.94 -8.04
CA PHE A 11 2.75 9.63 -8.75
C PHE A 11 3.11 9.53 -10.22
N ILE A 12 2.55 8.56 -10.94
CA ILE A 12 2.63 8.55 -12.40
C ILE A 12 1.68 9.64 -12.90
N ALA A 13 2.16 10.89 -12.85
CA ALA A 13 1.68 11.94 -13.72
C ALA A 13 2.42 11.77 -15.06
N THR A 14 1.66 11.31 -16.07
CA THR A 14 1.74 11.70 -17.49
C THR A 14 3.12 12.16 -17.96
N GLU A 15 3.83 11.38 -18.78
CA GLU A 15 3.80 11.58 -20.24
C GLU A 15 4.46 10.36 -20.94
N CYS A 16 3.75 9.75 -21.90
CA CYS A 16 4.24 8.95 -23.04
C CYS A 16 3.09 8.08 -23.59
N GLY A 17 2.80 8.18 -24.89
CA GLY A 17 1.58 7.70 -25.57
C GLY A 17 1.16 6.22 -25.47
N PHE A 18 1.86 5.39 -24.68
CA PHE A 18 1.37 4.06 -24.23
C PHE A 18 0.41 4.15 -23.02
N LEU A 19 0.20 5.35 -22.47
CA LEU A 19 -0.47 5.63 -21.19
C LEU A 19 -2.01 5.69 -21.21
N GLN A 20 -2.74 5.59 -22.32
CA GLN A 20 -4.19 5.89 -22.26
C GLN A 20 -5.03 4.87 -21.48
N GLN A 21 -4.79 3.56 -21.64
CA GLN A 21 -5.49 2.52 -20.87
C GLN A 21 -5.02 2.49 -19.41
N HIS A 22 -3.70 2.49 -19.18
CA HIS A 22 -3.13 2.55 -17.83
C HIS A 22 -3.53 3.83 -17.08
N ALA A 23 -3.57 4.99 -17.73
CA ALA A 23 -4.04 6.22 -17.10
C ALA A 23 -5.55 6.20 -16.83
N LYS A 24 -6.34 5.47 -17.64
CA LYS A 24 -7.77 5.27 -17.37
C LYS A 24 -7.97 4.38 -16.15
N GLU A 25 -7.27 3.25 -16.07
CA GLU A 25 -7.26 2.36 -14.90
C GLU A 25 -6.85 3.11 -13.62
N LEU A 26 -5.78 3.91 -13.69
CA LEU A 26 -5.33 4.72 -12.56
C LEU A 26 -6.33 5.82 -12.15
N ARG A 27 -7.04 6.42 -13.12
CA ARG A 27 -8.13 7.39 -12.82
C ARG A 27 -9.31 6.70 -12.16
N GLU A 28 -9.68 5.50 -12.61
CA GLU A 28 -10.76 4.71 -12.02
C GLU A 28 -10.42 4.26 -10.59
N LEU A 29 -9.18 3.81 -10.35
CA LEU A 29 -8.68 3.48 -9.02
C LEU A 29 -8.70 4.70 -8.09
N LYS A 30 -8.23 5.86 -8.57
CA LYS A 30 -8.26 7.11 -7.81
C LYS A 30 -9.69 7.54 -7.46
N GLY A 31 -10.65 7.36 -8.37
CA GLY A 31 -12.07 7.63 -8.12
C GLY A 31 -12.67 6.74 -7.01
N LYS A 32 -12.10 5.55 -6.81
CA LYS A 32 -12.50 4.59 -5.76
C LYS A 32 -11.65 4.70 -4.48
N GLY A 33 -10.69 5.63 -4.40
CA GLY A 33 -9.81 5.81 -3.24
C GLY A 33 -8.62 4.86 -3.17
N PHE A 34 -8.37 4.09 -4.23
CA PHE A 34 -7.24 3.17 -4.35
C PHE A 34 -6.07 3.82 -5.08
N VAL A 35 -4.87 3.32 -4.78
CA VAL A 35 -3.62 3.67 -5.45
C VAL A 35 -2.81 2.42 -5.73
N LYS A 36 -2.12 2.42 -6.87
CA LYS A 36 -1.12 1.40 -7.19
C LYS A 36 0.23 1.84 -6.63
N VAL A 37 0.86 0.99 -5.84
CA VAL A 37 2.14 1.28 -5.18
C VAL A 37 3.15 0.21 -5.55
N LYS A 38 4.35 0.66 -5.93
CA LYS A 38 5.50 -0.22 -6.15
C LYS A 38 6.48 -0.07 -4.99
N PHE A 39 6.66 -1.15 -4.24
CA PHE A 39 7.66 -1.23 -3.19
C PHE A 39 8.98 -1.73 -3.78
N ASN A 40 10.01 -0.88 -3.71
CA ASN A 40 11.36 -1.21 -4.15
C ASN A 40 12.10 -1.92 -3.00
N GLY A 41 11.90 -3.24 -2.89
CA GLY A 41 12.62 -4.12 -1.96
C GLY A 41 13.67 -4.99 -2.67
N VAL A 42 14.09 -6.08 -2.01
CA VAL A 42 14.94 -7.12 -2.63
C VAL A 42 14.26 -7.68 -3.89
N GLU A 43 12.94 -7.84 -3.82
CA GLU A 43 12.09 -8.15 -4.96
C GLU A 43 11.07 -7.01 -5.12
N PRO A 44 11.10 -6.27 -6.25
CA PRO A 44 10.13 -5.23 -6.50
C PRO A 44 8.70 -5.80 -6.48
N THR A 45 7.87 -5.29 -5.59
CA THR A 45 6.49 -5.78 -5.43
C THR A 45 5.52 -4.65 -5.74
N GLU A 46 4.57 -4.91 -6.62
CA GLU A 46 3.51 -3.97 -6.99
C GLU A 46 2.18 -4.43 -6.38
N VAL A 47 1.45 -3.51 -5.75
CA VAL A 47 0.18 -3.79 -5.08
C VAL A 47 -0.81 -2.64 -5.28
N ILE A 48 -2.09 -2.94 -5.16
CA ILE A 48 -3.20 -1.96 -5.15
C ILE A 48 -3.73 -1.87 -3.71
N LEU A 49 -3.73 -0.68 -3.12
CA LEU A 49 -4.17 -0.48 -1.73
C LEU A 49 -4.97 0.82 -1.59
N TYR A 50 -5.73 0.96 -0.52
CA TYR A 50 -6.36 2.23 -0.16
C TYR A 50 -5.30 3.32 0.07
N LYS A 51 -5.51 4.53 -0.47
CA LYS A 51 -4.54 5.64 -0.35
C LYS A 51 -4.06 5.87 1.09
N ASN A 52 -4.97 5.80 2.06
CA ASN A 52 -4.68 6.07 3.47
C ASN A 52 -3.95 4.93 4.18
N ILE A 53 -3.91 3.72 3.60
CA ILE A 53 -3.16 2.60 4.17
C ILE A 53 -1.65 2.87 4.14
N ILE A 54 -1.17 3.73 3.24
CA ILE A 54 0.21 4.21 3.28
C ILE A 54 0.48 4.95 4.60
N ASN A 55 -0.45 5.81 5.04
CA ASN A 55 -0.32 6.53 6.30
C ASN A 55 -0.33 5.57 7.49
N LYS A 56 -1.19 4.54 7.45
CA LYS A 56 -1.19 3.46 8.44
C LYS A 56 0.17 2.74 8.50
N ILE A 57 0.74 2.36 7.36
CA ILE A 57 2.05 1.68 7.31
C ILE A 57 3.15 2.57 7.94
N VAL A 58 3.16 3.86 7.61
CA VAL A 58 4.08 4.83 8.21
C VAL A 58 3.85 4.92 9.72
N HIS A 59 2.61 5.02 10.16
CA HIS A 59 2.25 5.09 11.57
C HIS A 59 2.66 3.82 12.34
N ASP A 60 2.40 2.64 11.79
CA ASP A 60 2.78 1.34 12.37
C ASP A 60 4.30 1.28 12.60
N PHE A 61 5.10 1.68 11.61
CA PHE A 61 6.56 1.62 11.70
C PHE A 61 7.18 2.74 12.53
N ASN A 62 6.67 3.97 12.42
CA ASN A 62 7.32 5.14 12.98
C ASN A 62 6.73 5.52 14.33
N ILE A 63 5.42 5.44 14.52
CA ILE A 63 4.76 5.83 15.77
C ILE A 63 4.67 4.63 16.71
N LYS A 64 4.07 3.51 16.26
CA LYS A 64 3.92 2.30 17.08
C LYS A 64 5.20 1.48 17.21
N ASN A 65 6.27 1.83 16.48
CA ASN A 65 7.53 1.09 16.41
C ASN A 65 7.35 -0.41 16.07
N GLN A 66 6.29 -0.77 15.34
CA GLN A 66 6.08 -2.14 14.90
C GLN A 66 7.12 -2.52 13.85
N LEU A 67 7.47 -3.81 13.83
CA LEU A 67 8.39 -4.37 12.84
C LEU A 67 7.68 -4.84 11.57
N VAL A 68 6.36 -4.98 11.64
CA VAL A 68 5.49 -5.52 10.60
C VAL A 68 4.25 -4.66 10.48
N SER A 69 3.82 -4.37 9.25
CA SER A 69 2.51 -3.81 8.94
C SER A 69 1.78 -4.75 7.98
N ILE A 70 0.50 -4.96 8.22
CA ILE A 70 -0.37 -5.83 7.42
C ILE A 70 -1.39 -4.96 6.70
N PHE A 71 -1.63 -5.27 5.43
CA PHE A 71 -2.61 -4.63 4.56
C PHE A 71 -3.02 -5.57 3.43
N LEU A 72 -4.02 -5.20 2.63
CA LEU A 72 -4.49 -5.96 1.48
C LEU A 72 -3.92 -5.41 0.17
N ASN A 73 -3.66 -6.33 -0.75
CA ASN A 73 -3.55 -6.05 -2.17
C ASN A 73 -4.93 -6.30 -2.80
N HIS A 74 -5.57 -5.24 -3.27
CA HIS A 74 -6.86 -5.30 -3.97
C HIS A 74 -6.72 -5.52 -5.47
N ASP A 75 -5.69 -6.26 -5.87
CA ASP A 75 -5.57 -6.72 -7.25
C ASP A 75 -6.80 -7.59 -7.58
N PRO A 76 -7.60 -7.24 -8.60
CA PRO A 76 -8.82 -7.97 -8.93
C PRO A 76 -8.54 -9.40 -9.41
N GLU A 77 -7.35 -9.68 -9.95
CA GLU A 77 -6.98 -11.03 -10.38
C GLU A 77 -6.43 -11.86 -9.22
N LYS A 78 -5.71 -11.20 -8.29
CA LYS A 78 -4.97 -11.86 -7.22
C LYS A 78 -5.06 -11.08 -5.91
N PRO A 79 -6.23 -11.08 -5.25
CA PRO A 79 -6.37 -10.45 -3.95
C PRO A 79 -5.53 -11.20 -2.91
N THR A 80 -4.66 -10.47 -2.22
CA THR A 80 -3.76 -11.07 -1.23
C THR A 80 -3.67 -10.21 0.03
N ARG A 81 -3.29 -10.86 1.13
CA ARG A 81 -2.82 -10.18 2.34
C ARG A 81 -1.32 -9.97 2.23
N CYS A 82 -0.89 -8.73 2.32
CA CYS A 82 0.51 -8.33 2.34
C CYS A 82 1.03 -8.21 3.77
N ILE A 83 2.23 -8.73 4.02
CA ILE A 83 2.92 -8.63 5.30
C ILE A 83 4.21 -7.85 5.08
N PHE A 84 4.25 -6.56 5.42
CA PHE A 84 5.41 -5.72 5.15
C PHE A 84 6.36 -5.65 6.34
N PHE A 85 7.58 -6.15 6.17
CA PHE A 85 8.62 -6.14 7.19
C PHE A 85 9.54 -4.92 7.09
N LYS A 86 9.61 -4.10 8.14
CA LYS A 86 10.41 -2.86 8.20
C LYS A 86 11.92 -3.08 7.92
N LYS A 87 12.49 -4.19 8.41
CA LYS A 87 13.94 -4.43 8.35
C LYS A 87 14.43 -5.02 7.02
N SER A 88 13.65 -5.94 6.43
CA SER A 88 14.04 -6.65 5.21
C SER A 88 13.47 -6.04 3.93
N CYS A 89 12.50 -5.13 4.06
CA CYS A 89 11.71 -4.61 2.95
C CYS A 89 11.06 -5.72 2.10
N CYS A 90 10.82 -6.88 2.70
CA CYS A 90 10.14 -8.01 2.09
C CYS A 90 8.63 -7.87 2.32
N ILE A 91 7.84 -8.26 1.32
CA ILE A 91 6.38 -8.22 1.36
C ILE A 91 5.84 -9.59 0.90
N PRO A 92 5.88 -10.62 1.77
CA PRO A 92 5.18 -11.86 1.48
C PRO A 92 3.69 -11.58 1.26
N GLN A 93 3.13 -12.27 0.27
CA GLN A 93 1.72 -12.19 -0.09
C GLN A 93 1.05 -13.53 0.17
N VAL A 94 -0.05 -13.50 0.90
CA VAL A 94 -0.86 -14.68 1.21
C VAL A 94 -2.19 -14.57 0.49
N TYR A 95 -2.50 -15.54 -0.36
CA TYR A 95 -3.80 -15.63 -1.00
C TYR A 95 -4.89 -15.86 0.04
N LEU A 96 -5.95 -15.07 -0.04
CA LEU A 96 -7.11 -15.22 0.82
C LEU A 96 -8.22 -15.93 0.05
N GLN A 97 -9.01 -16.75 0.75
CA GLN A 97 -10.28 -17.19 0.23
C GLN A 97 -11.27 -16.01 0.19
N GLN A 98 -12.30 -16.11 -0.66
CA GLN A 98 -13.22 -15.00 -0.89
C GLN A 98 -13.87 -14.48 0.40
N ASP A 99 -14.40 -15.37 1.24
CA ASP A 99 -15.04 -14.99 2.51
C ASP A 99 -14.08 -14.29 3.48
N ASP A 100 -12.80 -14.68 3.49
CA ASP A 100 -11.77 -14.08 4.33
C ASP A 100 -11.32 -12.73 3.79
N TYR A 101 -11.27 -12.58 2.46
CA TYR A 101 -10.98 -11.32 1.81
C TYR A 101 -12.08 -10.29 2.07
N GLU A 102 -13.35 -10.68 1.96
CA GLU A 102 -14.48 -9.77 2.20
C GLU A 102 -14.48 -9.22 3.62
N LYS A 103 -14.21 -10.07 4.63
CA LYS A 103 -14.06 -9.63 6.02
C LYS A 103 -12.89 -8.65 6.17
N ALA A 104 -11.73 -9.03 5.65
CA ALA A 104 -10.54 -8.19 5.74
C ALA A 104 -10.70 -6.85 5.00
N PHE A 105 -11.47 -6.84 3.90
CA PHE A 105 -11.77 -5.64 3.12
C PHE A 105 -12.58 -4.62 3.93
N ILE A 106 -13.60 -5.09 4.65
CA ILE A 106 -14.43 -4.24 5.52
C ILE A 106 -13.57 -3.65 6.65
N GLU A 107 -12.76 -4.50 7.30
CA GLU A 107 -11.85 -4.08 8.37
C GLU A 107 -10.82 -3.05 7.88
N GLU A 108 -10.20 -3.30 6.73
CA GLU A 108 -9.19 -2.40 6.18
C GLU A 108 -9.80 -1.06 5.76
N LYS A 109 -11.01 -1.07 5.20
CA LYS A 109 -11.71 0.17 4.86
C LYS A 109 -11.92 1.03 6.12
N GLN A 110 -12.38 0.43 7.21
CA GLN A 110 -12.55 1.14 8.49
C GLN A 110 -11.22 1.69 9.00
N GLN A 111 -10.16 0.88 8.97
CA GLN A 111 -8.81 1.34 9.35
C GLN A 111 -8.35 2.50 8.47
N SER A 112 -8.62 2.47 7.16
CA SER A 112 -8.21 3.53 6.24
C SER A 112 -8.82 4.89 6.57
N GLU A 113 -9.99 4.91 7.21
CA GLU A 113 -10.68 6.13 7.66
C GLU A 113 -10.01 6.73 8.90
N GLU A 114 -9.30 5.94 9.71
CA GLU A 114 -8.56 6.39 10.90
C GLU A 114 -7.23 7.10 10.57
N TYR A 115 -6.69 6.93 9.36
CA TYR A 115 -5.40 7.50 8.95
C TYR A 115 -5.55 8.48 7.77
N PRO A 116 -6.37 9.54 7.86
CA PRO A 116 -6.58 10.49 6.77
C PRO A 116 -5.33 11.29 6.41
N ASN A 117 -4.42 11.48 7.38
CA ASN A 117 -3.19 12.25 7.25
C ASN A 117 -1.97 11.40 7.62
N MET A 118 -0.82 11.76 7.05
CA MET A 118 0.45 11.10 7.37
C MET A 118 0.98 11.57 8.72
N SER A 119 1.11 10.64 9.67
CA SER A 119 1.75 10.92 10.96
C SER A 119 3.26 10.75 10.83
N LEU A 120 3.98 11.87 10.71
CA LEU A 120 5.43 11.90 10.85
C LEU A 120 5.77 12.02 12.34
N LYS A 121 6.83 11.35 12.81
CA LYS A 121 7.36 11.65 14.14
C LYS A 121 7.90 13.08 14.09
N ASP A 122 7.52 13.90 15.07
CA ASP A 122 8.22 15.15 15.32
C ASP A 122 9.70 14.81 15.62
N GLU A 123 10.60 15.52 14.96
CA GLU A 123 12.04 15.43 15.25
C GLU A 123 12.28 16.07 16.62
N GLU A 124 12.43 15.26 17.67
CA GLU A 124 13.11 15.65 18.92
C GLU A 124 14.61 15.40 18.80
#